data_AF-A0A511V308-F1
#
_entry.id   AF-A0A511V308-F1
#
_cell.length_a   1.000
_cell.length_b   1.000
_cell.length_c   1.000
_cell.angle_alpha   90.00
_cell.angle_beta   90.00
_cell.angle_gamma   90.00
#
_symmetry.space_group_name_H-M   'P 1'
#
loop_
_entity.id
_entity.type
_entity.pdbx_description
1 polymer ?
#
loop_
_entity_poly.entity_id
_entity_poly.type
_entity_poly.pdbx_seq_one_letter_code
_entity_poly.pdbx_strand_id
1 'polypeptide(L)' 'MKVTNEIVLKKIEELYKSLFQHDGFGELRVEMKILKRGQKEVIIHCGKQYRYVVDTASVSTM' A
#
# COMPACT_ATOMS: atom_id res chain seq x y z
N MET A 1 -26.38 -1.57 -2.82
CA MET A 1 -25.50 -0.43 -3.20
C MET A 1 -24.47 -0.95 -4.20
N LYS A 2 -24.42 -0.45 -5.43
CA LYS A 2 -23.37 -0.84 -6.40
C LYS A 2 -22.10 -0.07 -6.07
N VAL A 3 -20.96 -0.76 -6.00
CA VAL A 3 -19.65 -0.12 -5.89
C VAL A 3 -19.28 0.42 -7.28
N THR A 4 -18.95 1.70 -7.36
CA THR A 4 -18.50 2.36 -8.61
C THR A 4 -17.01 2.66 -8.53
N ASN A 5 -16.40 3.01 -9.67
CA ASN A 5 -14.98 3.37 -9.71
C ASN A 5 -14.68 4.60 -8.86
N GLU A 6 -15.62 5.55 -8.75
CA GLU A 6 -15.47 6.75 -7.93
C GLU A 6 -15.32 6.41 -6.44
N ILE A 7 -16.04 5.38 -5.96
CA ILE A 7 -15.91 4.90 -4.57
C ILE A 7 -14.51 4.31 -4.34
N VAL A 8 -13.99 3.55 -5.31
CA VAL A 8 -12.64 2.97 -5.24
C VAL A 8 -11.58 4.07 -5.22
N LEU A 9 -11.69 5.07 -6.11
CA LEU A 9 -10.76 6.20 -6.16
C LEU A 9 -10.76 7.01 -4.87
N LYS A 10 -11.95 7.29 -4.31
CA LYS A 10 -12.06 7.97 -3.02
C LYS A 10 -11.37 7.17 -1.91
N LYS A 11 -11.50 5.84 -1.94
CA LYS A 11 -10.82 5.00 -0.95
C LYS A 11 -9.29 5.03 -1.09
N ILE A 12 -8.78 5.03 -2.32
CA ILE A 12 -7.34 5.18 -2.59
C ILE A 12 -6.83 6.52 -2.07
N GLU A 13 -7.57 7.61 -2.31
CA GLU A 13 -7.22 8.95 -1.81
C GLU A 13 -7.15 8.98 -0.27
N GLU A 14 -8.14 8.41 0.41
CA GLU A 14 -8.15 8.30 1.87
C GLU A 14 -6.93 7.54 2.42
N LEU A 15 -6.62 6.39 1.81
CA LEU A 15 -5.49 5.55 2.23
C LEU A 15 -4.14 6.25 1.96
N TYR A 16 -4.00 6.92 0.82
CA TYR A 16 -2.83 7.71 0.50
C TYR A 16 -2.62 8.84 1.52
N LYS A 17 -3.67 9.60 1.86
CA LYS A 17 -3.59 10.67 2.87
C LYS A 17 -3.16 10.12 4.24
N SER A 18 -3.68 8.96 4.62
CA SER A 18 -3.30 8.27 5.85
C SER A 18 -1.81 7.89 5.88
N LEU A 19 -1.28 7.34 4.78
CA LEU A 19 0.15 7.05 4.67
C LEU A 19 1.00 8.31 4.63
N PHE A 20 0.54 9.37 3.96
CA PHE A 20 1.26 10.64 3.88
C PHE A 20 1.42 11.30 5.26
N GLN A 21 0.43 11.13 6.15
CA GLN A 21 0.49 11.61 7.54
C GLN A 21 1.24 10.68 8.48
N HIS A 22 1.67 9.51 8.02
CA HIS A 22 2.34 8.52 8.85
C HIS A 22 3.84 8.79 8.94
N ASP A 23 4.35 8.97 10.16
CA ASP A 23 5.78 9.05 10.43
C ASP A 23 6.42 7.66 10.35
N GLY A 24 6.89 7.30 9.15
CA GLY A 24 7.59 6.03 8.91
C GLY A 24 7.43 5.54 7.48
N PHE A 25 7.68 4.25 7.26
CA PHE A 25 7.49 3.62 5.96
C PHE A 25 6.07 3.07 5.80
N GLY A 26 5.48 3.26 4.64
CA GLY A 26 4.15 2.77 4.29
C GLY A 26 4.13 2.17 2.89
N GLU A 27 3.22 1.22 2.66
CA GLU A 27 2.97 0.66 1.33
C GLU A 27 1.51 0.83 0.95
N LEU A 28 1.29 1.32 -0.28
CA LEU A 28 0.01 1.29 -0.97
C LEU A 28 0.22 0.54 -2.29
N ARG A 29 -0.46 -0.58 -2.47
CA ARG A 29 -0.45 -1.37 -3.70
C ARG A 29 -1.87 -1.58 -4.19
N VAL A 30 -2.10 -1.29 -5.47
CA VAL A 30 -3.38 -1.52 -6.13
C VAL A 30 -3.19 -2.59 -7.18
N GLU A 31 -3.97 -3.66 -7.09
CA GLU A 31 -4.02 -4.72 -8.09
C GLU A 31 -5.38 -4.71 -8.77
N MET A 32 -5.39 -4.90 -10.09
CA MET A 32 -6.62 -4.88 -10.88
C MET A 32 -6.67 -6.12 -11.78
N LYS A 33 -7.74 -6.91 -11.64
CA LYS A 33 -7.99 -8.07 -12.50
C LYS A 33 -9.18 -7.79 -13.40
N ILE A 34 -9.01 -8.00 -14.70
CA ILE A 34 -10.09 -7.92 -15.68
C ILE A 34 -10.87 -9.23 -15.61
N LEU A 35 -12.16 -9.14 -15.29
CA LEU A 35 -13.05 -10.28 -15.22
C LEU A 35 -13.89 -10.38 -16.50
N LYS A 36 -14.67 -11.46 -16.59
CA LYS A 36 -15.63 -11.64 -17.69
C LYS A 36 -16.71 -10.54 -17.64
N ARG A 37 -17.35 -10.28 -18.80
CA ARG A 37 -18.47 -9.33 -18.94
C ARG A 37 -18.13 -7.88 -18.55
N GLY A 38 -16.88 -7.46 -18.75
CA GLY A 38 -16.44 -6.07 -18.52
C GLY A 38 -16.33 -5.68 -17.04
N GLN A 39 -16.43 -6.64 -16.11
CA GLN A 39 -16.20 -6.39 -14.70
C GLN A 39 -14.70 -6.31 -14.40
N LYS A 40 -14.34 -5.58 -13.35
CA LYS A 40 -12.98 -5.51 -12.84
C LYS A 40 -13.01 -5.76 -11.34
N GLU A 41 -12.13 -6.62 -10.86
CA GLU A 41 -11.82 -6.75 -9.44
C GLU A 41 -10.67 -5.78 -9.14
N VAL A 42 -10.82 -4.97 -8.09
CA VAL A 42 -9.77 -4.07 -7.61
C VAL A 42 -9.45 -4.45 -6.17
N ILE A 43 -8.19 -4.78 -5.91
CA ILE A 43 -7.68 -5.15 -4.60
C ILE A 43 -6.72 -4.03 -4.17
N ILE A 44 -6.92 -3.50 -2.96
CA ILE A 44 -6.06 -2.46 -2.40
C ILE A 44 -5.37 -3.03 -1.16
N HIS A 45 -4.05 -3.17 -1.22
CA HIS A 45 -3.22 -3.43 -0.05
C HIS A 45 -2.75 -2.08 0.50
N CYS A 46 -3.00 -1.84 1.78
CA CYS A 46 -2.52 -0.66 2.49
C CYS A 46 -2.08 -1.05 3.88
N GLY A 47 -0.82 -0.76 4.22
CA GLY A 47 -0.26 -1.12 5.52
C GLY A 47 0.92 -0.25 5.91
N LYS A 48 1.12 -0.12 7.22
CA LYS A 48 2.37 0.39 7.79
C LYS A 48 3.43 -0.70 7.62
N GLN A 49 4.63 -0.34 7.16
CA GLN A 49 5.75 -1.27 7.19
C GLN A 49 6.74 -0.86 8.28
N TYR A 50 7.20 -1.86 9.03
CA TYR A 50 8.23 -1.68 10.04
C TYR A 50 9.58 -2.02 9.41
N ARG A 51 10.44 -1.00 9.25
CA ARG A 51 11.80 -1.18 8.74
C ARG A 51 12.79 -0.85 9.84
N TYR A 52 13.71 -1.77 10.08
CA TYR A 52 14.81 -1.60 11.02
C TYR A 52 16.11 -1.50 10.24
N VAL A 53 16.94 -0.50 10.56
CA VAL A 53 18.34 -0.50 10.16
C VAL A 53 19.11 -1.06 11.34
N VAL A 54 19.89 -2.11 11.11
CA VAL A 54 20.66 -2.79 12.15
C VAL A 54 22.13 -2.70 11.74
N ASP A 55 22.93 -2.08 12.59
CA ASP A 55 24.38 -2.05 12.41
C ASP A 55 24.93 -3.46 12.64
N THR A 56 25.71 -3.95 11.69
CA THR A 56 26.47 -5.19 11.87
C THR A 56 27.87 -4.79 12.29
N ALA A 57 28.31 -5.26 13.47
CA ALA A 57 29.68 -5.03 13.91
C ALA A 57 30.62 -5.78 12.95
N SER A 58 31.17 -5.07 11.96
CA SER A 58 32.34 -5.56 11.24
C SER A 58 33.50 -5.52 12.22
N VAL A 59 33.73 -6.65 12.90
CA VAL A 59 34.96 -6.85 13.66
C VAL A 59 36.10 -6.86 12.65
N SER A 60 36.69 -5.70 12.40
CA SER A 60 37.99 -5.58 11.76
C SER A 60 39.02 -6.00 12.80
N THR A 61 39.28 -7.30 12.89
CA THR A 61 40.44 -7.79 13.64
C THR A 61 41.68 -7.26 12.94
N MET A 62 42.44 -6.43 13.67
CA MET A 62 43.79 -5.97 13.29
C MET A 62 44.75 -7.14 13.15
#